data_AF-A0A1V9YX69-F1
#
_entry.id   AF-A0A1V9YX69-F1
#
_cell.length_a   1.000
_cell.length_b   1.000
_cell.length_c   1.000
_cell.angle_alpha   90.00
_cell.angle_beta   90.00
_cell.angle_gamma   90.00
#
_symmetry.space_group_name_H-M   'P 1'
#
loop_
_entity.id
_entity.type
_entity.pdbx_description
1 polymer ?
#
loop_
_entity_poly.entity_id
_entity_poly.type
_entity_poly.pdbx_seq_one_letter_code
_entity_poly.pdbx_strand_id
1 'polypeptide(L)'
;MSRVAFSSKLEFFSCDGCKPTNVTLTQTSFDALNQLPYTFHNDSGTFGFYVTTNVTLNPVACSGIGGTVKKLWVGKTTYTWEVCVVPGGNVVMRHCISQSLQKMKT
;
A
#
# COMPACT_ATOMS: atom_id res chain seq x y z
N MET A 1 -3.74 -17.76 4.75
CA MET A 1 -4.06 -16.60 3.89
C MET A 1 -4.11 -15.37 4.78
N SER A 2 -3.16 -14.44 4.66
CA SER A 2 -3.15 -13.24 5.51
C SER A 2 -3.88 -12.09 4.80
N ARG A 3 -4.84 -11.47 5.48
CA ARG A 3 -5.66 -10.34 5.00
C ARG A 3 -5.31 -9.13 5.87
N VAL A 4 -5.04 -7.98 5.26
CA VAL A 4 -4.66 -6.75 5.99
C VAL A 4 -5.55 -5.64 5.50
N ALA A 5 -6.40 -5.08 6.36
CA ALA A 5 -7.20 -3.89 6.08
C ALA A 5 -6.53 -2.65 6.67
N PHE A 6 -6.32 -1.62 5.86
CA PHE A 6 -5.77 -0.35 6.36
C PHE A 6 -6.91 0.53 6.85
N SER A 7 -6.85 0.89 8.13
CA SER A 7 -7.71 1.90 8.74
C SER A 7 -7.44 3.28 8.13
N SER A 8 -8.44 4.16 8.15
CA SER A 8 -8.25 5.59 7.84
C SER A 8 -7.29 6.30 8.81
N LYS A 9 -6.97 5.65 9.94
CA LYS A 9 -5.97 6.11 10.92
C LYS A 9 -4.56 5.59 10.63
N LEU A 10 -4.26 5.20 9.40
CA LEU A 10 -2.92 4.77 9.03
C LEU A 10 -1.99 5.98 9.08
N GLU A 11 -1.10 6.00 10.07
CA GLU A 11 -0.12 7.08 10.23
C GLU A 11 1.18 6.77 9.48
N PHE A 12 1.51 5.49 9.32
CA PHE A 12 2.77 5.09 8.70
C PHE A 12 2.70 3.78 7.92
N PHE A 13 3.44 3.72 6.81
CA PHE A 13 3.64 2.52 6.01
C PHE A 13 5.10 2.39 5.55
N SER A 14 5.78 1.32 5.94
CA SER A 14 7.10 1.00 5.38
C SER A 14 7.11 -0.33 4.66
N CYS A 15 7.75 -0.37 3.50
CA CYS A 15 8.09 -1.59 2.80
C CYS A 15 9.50 -1.48 2.22
N ASP A 16 10.48 -1.95 3.00
CA ASP A 16 11.85 -2.06 2.55
C ASP A 16 12.11 -3.43 1.91
N GLY A 17 12.54 -3.43 0.65
CA GLY A 17 12.90 -4.64 -0.11
C GLY A 17 11.72 -5.56 -0.48
N CYS A 18 10.48 -5.19 -0.17
CA CYS A 18 9.35 -6.08 -0.43
C CYS A 18 8.84 -5.97 -1.87
N LYS A 19 8.53 -7.13 -2.46
CA LYS A 19 8.02 -7.26 -3.83
C LYS A 19 6.62 -7.89 -3.80
N PRO A 20 5.60 -7.19 -3.28
CA PRO A 20 4.24 -7.70 -3.29
C PRO A 20 3.78 -7.86 -4.74
N THR A 21 3.20 -9.02 -5.07
CA THR A 21 2.73 -9.33 -6.43
C THR A 21 1.25 -9.09 -6.61
N ASN A 22 0.50 -8.92 -5.51
CA ASN A 22 -0.94 -8.72 -5.53
C ASN A 22 -1.33 -7.81 -4.35
N VAL A 23 -1.35 -6.50 -4.61
CA VAL A 23 -1.84 -5.49 -3.68
C VAL A 23 -3.25 -5.10 -4.11
N THR A 24 -4.25 -5.52 -3.35
CA THR A 24 -5.65 -5.12 -3.55
C THR A 24 -6.09 -4.24 -2.40
N LEU A 25 -6.53 -3.02 -2.69
CA LEU A 25 -7.00 -2.02 -1.74
C LEU A 25 -8.47 -1.69 -2.01
N THR A 26 -9.19 -1.26 -0.97
CA THR A 26 -10.42 -0.50 -1.17
C THR A 26 -10.09 0.92 -1.61
N GLN A 27 -11.09 1.64 -2.11
CA GLN A 27 -10.93 3.07 -2.41
C GLN A 27 -10.44 3.84 -1.16
N THR A 28 -11.04 3.61 0.01
CA THR A 28 -10.64 4.28 1.26
C THR A 28 -9.21 3.96 1.68
N SER A 29 -8.77 2.70 1.59
CA SER A 29 -7.39 2.34 1.93
C SER A 29 -6.39 2.90 0.93
N PHE A 30 -6.76 2.95 -0.36
CA PHE A 30 -5.96 3.65 -1.37
C PHE A 30 -5.81 5.12 -1.02
N ASP A 31 -6.90 5.82 -0.69
CA ASP A 31 -6.87 7.24 -0.36
C ASP A 31 -6.03 7.51 0.88
N ALA A 32 -6.20 6.72 1.95
CA ALA A 32 -5.41 6.83 3.18
C ALA A 32 -3.91 6.63 2.93
N LEU A 33 -3.53 5.56 2.21
CA LEU A 33 -2.13 5.31 1.86
C LEU A 33 -1.57 6.42 0.97
N ASN A 34 -2.33 6.86 -0.02
CA ASN A 34 -1.89 7.85 -1.00
C ASN A 34 -1.71 9.25 -0.39
N GLN A 35 -2.35 9.54 0.74
CA GLN A 35 -2.20 10.79 1.47
C GLN A 35 -0.88 10.91 2.23
N LEU A 36 -0.27 9.78 2.64
CA LEU A 36 0.97 9.78 3.41
C LEU A 36 2.08 10.57 2.69
N PRO A 37 2.85 11.42 3.41
CA PRO A 37 4.06 12.03 2.87
C PRO A 37 5.19 11.01 2.80
N TYR A 38 6.12 11.20 1.86
CA TYR A 38 7.33 10.38 1.84
C TYR A 38 8.19 10.71 3.06
N THR A 39 8.73 9.69 3.71
CA THR A 39 9.62 9.82 4.87
C THR A 39 10.80 8.87 4.74
N PHE A 40 11.96 9.24 5.28
CA PHE A 40 13.13 8.36 5.29
C PHE A 40 13.10 7.46 6.54
N HIS A 41 13.59 6.22 6.40
CA HIS A 41 13.57 5.22 7.47
C HIS A 41 14.32 5.65 8.75
N ASN A 42 15.24 6.63 8.66
CA ASN A 42 16.02 7.17 9.75
C ASN A 42 15.37 8.35 10.49
N ASP A 43 14.29 8.94 9.97
CA ASP A 43 13.57 10.05 10.61
C ASP A 43 12.56 9.54 11.65
N SER A 44 13.01 8.87 12.72
CA SER A 44 12.19 8.47 13.89
C SER A 44 10.77 7.97 13.54
N GLY A 45 10.65 7.25 12.42
CA GLY A 45 9.47 7.15 11.55
C GLY A 45 8.15 6.96 12.28
N THR A 46 7.47 8.07 12.56
CA THR A 46 6.18 8.12 13.24
C THR A 46 5.04 8.53 12.31
N PHE A 47 5.36 9.07 11.13
CA PHE A 47 4.36 9.48 10.13
C PHE A 47 4.93 9.42 8.71
N GLY A 48 4.14 8.90 7.75
CA GLY A 48 4.48 8.89 6.33
C GLY A 48 4.69 7.50 5.72
N PHE A 49 5.24 7.44 4.51
CA PHE A 49 5.56 6.19 3.84
C PHE A 49 7.03 6.09 3.43
N TYR A 50 7.58 4.88 3.48
CA TYR A 50 8.92 4.55 3.01
C TYR A 50 8.89 3.28 2.16
N VAL A 51 9.37 3.39 0.92
CA VAL A 51 9.47 2.26 -0.01
C VAL A 51 10.77 2.33 -0.79
N THR A 52 11.37 1.18 -1.08
CA THR A 52 12.70 1.09 -1.76
C THR A 52 12.67 0.32 -3.07
N THR A 53 11.50 -0.15 -3.50
CA THR A 53 11.36 -1.00 -4.69
C THR A 53 10.11 -0.66 -5.49
N ASN A 54 10.13 -1.00 -6.78
CA ASN A 54 8.96 -0.89 -7.64
C ASN A 54 8.02 -2.08 -7.44
N VAL A 55 6.73 -1.79 -7.48
CA VAL A 55 5.64 -2.77 -7.46
C VAL A 55 4.81 -2.57 -8.71
N THR A 56 4.78 -3.60 -9.54
CA THR A 56 3.94 -3.68 -10.74
C THR A 56 2.89 -4.75 -10.52
N LEU A 57 1.68 -4.50 -11.03
CA LEU A 57 0.56 -5.41 -10.84
C LEU A 57 0.05 -5.93 -12.19
N ASN A 58 -0.48 -7.16 -12.21
CA ASN A 58 -1.13 -7.72 -13.39
C ASN A 58 -2.52 -7.09 -13.61
N PRO A 59 -2.73 -6.29 -14.67
CA PRO A 59 -4.00 -5.59 -14.90
C PRO A 59 -5.16 -6.55 -15.16
N VAL A 60 -4.91 -7.70 -15.80
CA VAL A 60 -5.93 -8.73 -16.06
C VAL A 60 -6.44 -9.33 -14.75
N ALA A 61 -5.53 -9.64 -13.81
CA ALA A 61 -5.90 -10.16 -12.50
C ALA A 61 -6.72 -9.15 -11.68
N CYS A 62 -6.38 -7.86 -11.76
CA CYS A 62 -7.14 -6.81 -11.08
C CYS A 62 -8.53 -6.61 -11.68
N SER A 63 -8.62 -6.55 -13.00
CA SER A 63 -9.92 -6.45 -13.69
C SER A 63 -10.79 -7.68 -13.43
N GLY A 64 -10.19 -8.87 -13.32
CA GLY A 64 -10.90 -10.12 -13.05
C GLY A 64 -11.59 -10.18 -11.68
N ILE A 65 -11.17 -9.34 -10.73
CA ILE A 65 -11.83 -9.16 -9.43
C ILE A 65 -12.68 -7.89 -9.34
N GLY A 66 -12.96 -7.25 -10.49
CA GLY A 66 -13.74 -6.01 -10.55
C GLY A 66 -12.99 -4.77 -10.05
N GLY A 67 -11.66 -4.83 -10.01
CA GLY A 67 -10.81 -3.72 -9.59
C GLY A 67 -10.23 -2.92 -10.75
N THR A 68 -9.63 -1.78 -10.41
CA THR A 68 -8.90 -0.90 -11.34
C THR A 68 -7.47 -0.69 -10.85
N VAL A 69 -6.49 -0.79 -11.75
CA VAL A 69 -5.10 -0.50 -11.42
C VAL A 69 -4.94 1.00 -11.17
N LYS A 70 -4.40 1.37 -10.02
CA LYS A 70 -4.03 2.75 -9.66
C LYS A 70 -2.59 2.81 -9.18
N LYS A 71 -1.98 3.98 -9.33
CA LYS A 71 -0.62 4.25 -8.85
C LYS A 71 -0.68 5.02 -7.53
N LEU A 72 0.01 4.52 -6.52
CA LEU A 72 0.23 5.23 -5.25
C LEU A 72 1.37 6.23 -5.40
N TRP A 73 1.28 7.31 -4.64
CA TRP A 73 2.38 8.25 -4.38
C TRP A 73 2.98 8.90 -5.63
N VAL A 74 2.18 9.09 -6.67
CA VAL A 74 2.58 9.80 -7.90
C VAL A 74 3.16 11.17 -7.52
N GLY A 75 4.40 11.43 -7.92
CA GLY A 75 5.12 12.67 -7.63
C GLY A 75 5.72 12.78 -6.22
N LYS A 76 5.53 11.78 -5.34
CA LYS A 76 6.10 11.75 -3.98
C LYS A 76 7.34 10.84 -3.84
N THR A 77 7.57 9.96 -4.81
CA THR A 77 8.73 9.06 -4.85
C THR A 77 9.11 8.76 -6.30
N THR A 78 10.34 8.30 -6.53
CA THR A 78 10.79 7.80 -7.84
C THR A 78 10.36 6.36 -8.09
N TYR A 79 9.91 5.64 -7.06
CA TYR A 79 9.43 4.27 -7.18
C TYR A 79 7.99 4.22 -7.67
N THR A 80 7.71 3.29 -8.58
CA THR A 80 6.34 3.04 -9.08
C THR A 80 5.67 1.99 -8.20
N TRP A 81 4.50 2.31 -7.65
CA TRP A 81 3.68 1.37 -6.88
C TRP A 81 2.28 1.26 -7.46
N GLU A 82 2.05 0.16 -8.18
CA GLU A 82 0.75 -0.19 -8.74
C GLU A 82 -0.04 -1.08 -7.78
N VAL A 83 -1.30 -0.73 -7.58
CA VAL A 83 -2.23 -1.42 -6.71
C VAL A 83 -3.56 -1.61 -7.42
N CYS A 84 -4.25 -2.70 -7.13
CA CYS A 84 -5.60 -2.95 -7.58
C CYS A 84 -6.59 -2.32 -6.61
N VAL A 85 -7.46 -1.43 -7.08
CA VAL A 85 -8.47 -0.78 -6.24
C VAL A 85 -9.85 -1.32 -6.59
N VAL A 86 -10.53 -1.90 -5.61
CA VAL A 86 -11.87 -2.48 -5.77
C VAL A 86 -12.95 -1.60 -5.11
N PRO A 87 -14.13 -1.44 -5.73
CA PRO A 87 -15.25 -0.68 -5.17
C PRO A 87 -15.95 -1.51 -4.08
N GLY A 88 -15.58 -1.28 -2.82
CA GLY A 88 -16.18 -1.95 -1.66
C GLY A 88 -15.74 -3.41 -1.52
N GLY A 89 -14.92 -3.71 -0.51
CA GLY A 89 -14.42 -5.06 -0.28
C GLY A 89 -13.37 -5.15 0.82
N ASN A 90 -12.84 -6.35 1.04
CA ASN A 90 -11.76 -6.57 1.99
C ASN A 90 -10.41 -6.39 1.29
N VAL A 91 -9.50 -5.64 1.92
CA VAL A 91 -8.14 -5.40 1.43
C VAL A 91 -7.31 -6.69 1.50
N VAL A 92 -6.52 -6.96 0.46
CA VAL A 92 -5.63 -8.13 0.39
C VAL A 92 -4.27 -7.67 -0.12
N MET A 93 -3.28 -7.61 0.78
CA MET A 93 -1.88 -7.44 0.39
C MET A 93 -1.17 -8.77 0.60
N ARG A 94 -0.75 -9.44 -0.49
CA ARG A 94 -0.01 -10.70 -0.39
C ARG A 94 1.50 -10.44 -0.39
N HIS A 95 2.19 -11.03 0.59
CA HIS A 95 3.65 -11.19 0.64
C HIS A 95 4.52 -9.95 0.88
N CYS A 96 4.06 -9.00 1.69
CA CYS A 96 4.97 -8.02 2.31
C CYS A 96 5.52 -8.58 3.62
N ILE A 97 6.61 -9.37 3.56
CA ILE A 97 7.21 -10.06 4.73
C ILE A 97 7.89 -9.08 5.70
N SER A 98 8.10 -7.81 5.30
CA SER A 98 8.59 -6.73 6.17
C SER A 98 7.48 -5.76 6.59
N GLN A 99 6.28 -6.27 6.88
CA GLN A 99 5.26 -5.44 7.52
C GLN A 99 5.65 -5.20 8.98
N SER A 100 6.46 -4.17 9.22
CA SER A 100 6.26 -3.31 10.38
C SER A 100 4.90 -2.63 10.21
N LEU A 101 3.82 -3.40 10.41
CA LEU A 101 2.44 -2.92 10.51
C LEU A 101 2.40 -1.94 11.68
N GLN A 102 2.56 -0.65 11.40
CA GLN A 102 2.66 0.37 12.44
C GLN A 102 1.27 0.68 13.02
N LYS A 103 1.14 0.29 14.29
CA LYS A 103 0.27 0.79 15.37
C LYS A 103 -1.05 1.45 14.95
N MET A 104 -2.13 0.68 15.05
CA MET A 104 -3.45 1.24 15.35
C MET A 104 -3.43 1.73 16.80
N LYS A 105 -3.53 3.04 17.04
CA LYS A 105 -3.80 3.57 18.37
C LYS A 105 -5.28 3.29 18.68
N THR A 106 -5.51 2.40 19.65
CA THR A 106 -6.82 2.07 20.22
C THR A 106 -7.50 3.30 20.79
#